data_AF-A0A2T2VS99-F1
#
_entry.id   AF-A0A2T2VS99-F1
#
_cell.length_a   1.000
_cell.length_b   1.000
_cell.length_c   1.000
_cell.angle_alpha   90.00
_cell.angle_beta   90.00
_cell.angle_gamma   90.00
#
_symmetry.space_group_name_H-M   'P 1'
#
loop_
_entity.id
_entity.type
_entity.pdbx_description
1 polymer ?
#
loop_
_entity_poly.entity_id
_entity_poly.type
_entity_poly.pdbx_seq_one_letter_code
_entity_poly.pdbx_strand_id
1 'polypeptide(L)'
;QLVYDTLPNGKVLLKRLPGQLEKVAIDEEETFLRQNFTKSDNKNFRDGDLGSTRLFSRFGEEEEDSENARPETTTMYDAPTHPKVTVDEDGNLVRTKDKSNKRTSLITDEVRVYKGGSWKDRAYWLDPAQRRYMPQYLATDHIGFRCAMTRLGSKSKVKKTARHKRKG
;
A
#
# COMPACT_ATOMS: atom_id res chain seq x y z
N GLN A 1 -1.55 -35.87 -22.18
CA GLN A 1 -1.26 -35.87 -23.64
C GLN A 1 -0.32 -34.71 -23.95
N LEU A 2 0.73 -34.94 -24.75
CA LEU A 2 1.67 -33.89 -25.18
C LEU A 2 0.94 -32.96 -26.16
N VAL A 3 0.96 -31.64 -25.89
CA VAL A 3 0.31 -30.63 -26.72
C VAL A 3 1.41 -29.80 -27.38
N TYR A 4 1.35 -29.70 -28.70
CA TYR A 4 2.31 -28.98 -29.53
C TYR A 4 1.66 -27.73 -30.12
N ASP A 5 2.42 -26.65 -30.24
CA ASP A 5 2.00 -25.39 -30.86
C ASP A 5 2.97 -25.05 -32.00
N THR A 6 2.45 -24.51 -33.10
CA THR A 6 3.26 -24.11 -34.26
C THR A 6 3.43 -22.61 -34.28
N LEU A 7 4.67 -22.15 -34.22
CA LEU A 7 4.98 -20.74 -34.38
C LEU A 7 4.68 -20.28 -35.82
N PRO A 8 4.47 -18.97 -36.07
CA PRO A 8 4.24 -18.40 -37.40
C PRO A 8 5.37 -18.68 -38.42
N ASN A 9 6.55 -19.08 -37.94
CA ASN A 9 7.71 -19.47 -38.75
C ASN A 9 7.75 -20.97 -39.08
N GLY A 10 6.70 -21.74 -38.74
CA GLY A 10 6.57 -23.17 -39.01
C GLY A 10 7.29 -24.11 -38.04
N LYS A 11 7.99 -23.59 -37.02
CA LYS A 11 8.63 -24.45 -36.00
C LYS A 11 7.62 -24.95 -34.98
N VAL A 12 7.65 -26.26 -34.71
CA VAL A 12 6.81 -26.93 -33.70
C VAL A 12 7.49 -26.85 -32.34
N LEU A 13 6.79 -26.29 -31.35
CA LEU A 13 7.23 -26.22 -29.96
C LEU A 13 6.28 -26.96 -29.03
N LEU A 14 6.83 -27.55 -27.97
CA LEU A 14 6.04 -28.18 -26.92
C LEU A 14 5.38 -27.11 -26.06
N LYS A 15 4.04 -27.09 -26.01
CA LYS A 15 3.27 -26.05 -25.30
C LYS A 15 3.28 -26.23 -23.78
N ARG A 16 3.38 -27.47 -23.29
CA ARG A 16 3.42 -27.80 -21.87
C ARG A 16 4.31 -29.01 -21.60
N LEU A 17 5.01 -29.01 -20.46
CA LEU A 17 5.78 -30.17 -20.03
C LEU A 17 4.85 -31.30 -19.55
N PRO A 18 5.25 -32.57 -19.73
CA PRO A 18 4.51 -33.70 -19.17
C PRO A 18 4.45 -33.59 -17.63
N GLY A 19 3.23 -33.54 -17.08
CA GLY A 19 2.96 -33.36 -15.65
C GLY A 19 2.55 -31.94 -15.25
N GLN A 20 2.64 -30.96 -16.16
CA GLN A 20 2.18 -29.60 -15.91
C GLN A 20 0.66 -29.49 -16.10
N LEU A 21 -0.04 -28.93 -15.11
CA LEU A 21 -1.46 -28.64 -15.19
C LEU A 21 -1.73 -27.50 -16.17
N GLU A 22 -2.85 -27.59 -16.87
CA GLU A 22 -3.35 -26.55 -17.77
C GLU A 22 -3.82 -25.35 -16.94
N LYS A 23 -3.32 -24.17 -17.26
CA LYS A 23 -3.76 -22.92 -16.62
C LYS A 23 -4.78 -22.28 -17.54
N VAL A 24 -6.02 -22.21 -17.09
CA VAL A 24 -7.11 -21.49 -17.76
C VAL A 24 -7.23 -20.13 -17.08
N ALA A 25 -7.41 -19.07 -17.88
CA ALA A 25 -7.70 -17.75 -17.32
C ALA A 25 -9.08 -17.78 -16.65
N ILE A 26 -9.21 -17.11 -15.52
CA ILE A 26 -10.46 -17.11 -14.76
C ILE A 26 -11.46 -16.20 -15.47
N ASP A 27 -12.65 -16.71 -15.79
CA ASP A 27 -13.72 -15.95 -16.44
C ASP A 27 -14.63 -15.22 -15.44
N GLU A 28 -15.38 -14.24 -15.96
CA GLU A 28 -16.32 -13.44 -15.17
C GLU A 28 -17.41 -14.31 -14.50
N GLU A 29 -17.86 -15.38 -15.19
CA GLU A 29 -18.84 -16.33 -14.65
C GLU A 29 -18.31 -17.12 -13.44
N GLU A 30 -17.01 -17.47 -13.41
CA GLU A 30 -16.38 -18.16 -12.27
C GLU A 30 -16.15 -17.26 -11.05
N THR A 31 -16.14 -15.92 -11.24
CA THR A 31 -15.85 -14.95 -10.17
C THR A 31 -17.09 -14.27 -9.59
N PHE A 32 -18.25 -14.40 -10.25
CA PHE A 32 -19.47 -13.66 -9.94
C PHE A 32 -19.96 -13.78 -8.48
N LEU A 33 -19.74 -14.93 -7.81
CA LEU A 33 -20.17 -15.16 -6.41
C LEU A 33 -19.01 -15.36 -5.42
N ARG A 34 -17.76 -15.15 -5.85
CA ARG A 34 -16.62 -15.24 -4.94
C ARG A 34 -16.60 -14.02 -4.02
N GLN A 35 -16.71 -14.27 -2.71
CA GLN A 35 -16.47 -13.25 -1.69
C GLN A 35 -15.00 -12.81 -1.59
N ASN A 36 -14.10 -13.56 -2.21
CA ASN A 36 -12.69 -13.18 -2.32
C ASN A 36 -12.57 -12.20 -3.48
N PHE A 37 -12.75 -10.92 -3.18
CA PHE A 37 -12.73 -9.79 -4.10
C PHE A 37 -11.56 -9.85 -5.10
N THR A 38 -11.86 -9.61 -6.37
CA THR A 38 -10.90 -9.36 -7.45
C THR A 38 -10.24 -7.97 -7.37
N LYS A 39 -10.78 -7.05 -6.56
CA LYS A 39 -10.09 -5.81 -6.15
C LYS A 39 -9.30 -6.08 -4.87
N SER A 40 -7.99 -6.30 -5.02
CA SER A 40 -7.16 -6.83 -3.93
C SER A 40 -6.59 -5.78 -2.97
N ASP A 41 -6.56 -4.48 -3.31
CA ASP A 41 -5.94 -3.46 -2.46
C ASP A 41 -6.99 -2.58 -1.74
N ASN A 42 -7.66 -3.17 -0.74
CA ASN A 42 -8.62 -2.47 0.13
C ASN A 42 -7.93 -1.80 1.34
N LYS A 43 -6.68 -1.35 1.19
CA LYS A 43 -5.91 -0.78 2.31
C LYS A 43 -6.56 0.47 2.92
N ASN A 44 -7.25 1.27 2.10
CA ASN A 44 -7.89 2.52 2.50
C ASN A 44 -9.42 2.46 2.50
N PHE A 45 -10.02 1.26 2.62
CA PHE A 45 -11.48 1.17 2.61
C PHE A 45 -12.07 1.95 3.81
N ARG A 46 -12.77 3.05 3.52
CA ARG A 46 -13.33 3.98 4.52
C ARG A 46 -12.26 4.61 5.43
N ASP A 47 -11.03 4.79 4.92
CA ASP A 47 -9.92 5.36 5.69
C ASP A 47 -9.83 6.88 5.48
N GLY A 48 -10.66 7.60 6.24
CA GLY A 48 -10.72 9.05 6.21
C GLY A 48 -12.13 9.53 5.91
N ASP A 49 -12.69 10.33 6.81
CA ASP A 49 -13.89 11.11 6.53
C ASP A 49 -13.47 12.48 5.97
N LEU A 50 -14.21 13.00 4.97
CA LEU A 50 -14.00 14.37 4.46
C LEU A 50 -13.90 15.40 5.59
N GLY A 51 -14.66 15.15 6.67
CA GLY A 51 -14.72 15.88 7.93
C GLY A 51 -13.37 16.11 8.61
N SER A 52 -12.45 15.15 8.53
CA SER A 52 -11.13 15.27 9.15
C SER A 52 -10.04 15.70 8.16
N THR A 53 -10.41 15.94 6.90
CA THR A 53 -9.44 16.26 5.86
C THR A 53 -9.14 17.75 5.71
N ARG A 54 -8.10 18.06 4.92
CA ARG A 54 -7.81 19.44 4.46
C ARG A 54 -8.99 20.07 3.72
N LEU A 55 -9.92 19.25 3.19
CA LEU A 55 -11.11 19.68 2.48
C LEU A 55 -12.34 19.77 3.41
N PHE A 56 -12.16 19.82 4.72
CA PHE A 56 -13.25 19.96 5.70
C PHE A 56 -14.26 21.06 5.35
N SER A 57 -13.82 22.17 4.76
CA SER A 57 -14.72 23.26 4.35
C SER A 57 -15.75 22.86 3.28
N ARG A 58 -15.53 21.75 2.56
CA ARG A 58 -16.45 21.17 1.58
C ARG A 58 -17.34 20.07 2.18
N PHE A 59 -17.21 19.80 3.49
CA PHE A 59 -18.00 18.80 4.18
C PHE A 59 -19.49 19.16 4.14
N GLY A 60 -20.26 18.45 3.32
CA GLY A 60 -21.68 18.70 3.07
C GLY A 60 -22.03 19.05 1.62
N GLU A 61 -21.03 19.32 0.78
CA GLU A 61 -21.19 19.25 -0.67
C GLU A 61 -21.15 17.76 -1.07
N GLU A 62 -22.16 17.30 -1.82
CA GLU A 62 -22.16 15.95 -2.40
C GLU A 62 -21.03 15.90 -3.44
N GLU A 63 -19.85 15.45 -3.02
CA GLU A 63 -18.81 15.06 -3.97
C GLU A 63 -19.29 13.76 -4.66
N GLU A 64 -19.78 13.88 -5.89
CA GLU A 64 -19.84 12.76 -6.82
C GLU A 64 -18.45 12.11 -6.83
N ASP A 65 -18.40 10.81 -6.55
CA ASP A 65 -17.23 9.94 -6.64
C ASP A 65 -16.72 9.95 -8.10
N SER A 66 -16.05 11.05 -8.46
CA SER A 66 -15.58 11.26 -9.82
C SER A 66 -14.41 10.31 -10.02
N GLU A 67 -14.43 9.50 -11.09
CA GLU A 67 -13.41 8.47 -11.37
C GLU A 67 -11.97 9.03 -11.45
N ASN A 68 -11.83 10.36 -11.57
CA ASN A 68 -10.57 11.09 -11.58
C ASN A 68 -10.20 11.77 -10.24
N ALA A 69 -10.92 11.44 -9.17
CA ALA A 69 -10.63 11.97 -7.84
C ALA A 69 -9.23 11.51 -7.37
N ARG A 70 -8.50 12.42 -6.72
CA ARG A 70 -7.23 12.08 -6.09
C ARG A 70 -7.53 11.10 -4.94
N PRO A 71 -6.65 10.09 -4.71
CA PRO A 71 -6.83 9.21 -3.56
C PRO A 71 -6.87 10.02 -2.26
N GLU A 72 -7.72 9.60 -1.33
CA GLU A 72 -8.02 10.30 -0.07
C GLU A 72 -6.75 10.70 0.71
N THR A 73 -5.77 9.82 0.77
CA THR A 73 -4.52 10.12 1.49
C THR A 73 -3.66 11.18 0.82
N THR A 74 -3.75 11.27 -0.50
CA THR A 74 -3.09 12.30 -1.28
C THR A 74 -3.77 13.66 -1.11
N THR A 75 -5.09 13.70 -0.90
CA THR A 75 -5.80 14.94 -0.53
C THR A 75 -5.47 15.37 0.89
N MET A 76 -5.36 14.41 1.83
CA MET A 76 -5.02 14.65 3.24
C MET A 76 -3.69 15.36 3.47
N TYR A 77 -2.63 14.90 2.82
CA TYR A 77 -1.28 15.44 3.03
C TYR A 77 -0.83 16.39 1.91
N ASP A 78 -1.72 16.69 0.95
CA ASP A 78 -1.41 17.38 -0.30
C ASP A 78 -0.14 16.83 -0.99
N ALA A 79 -0.11 15.51 -1.10
CA ALA A 79 0.97 14.78 -1.75
C ALA A 79 0.76 14.73 -3.27
N PRO A 80 1.79 14.46 -4.09
CA PRO A 80 1.59 14.20 -5.50
C PRO A 80 0.84 12.88 -5.71
N THR A 81 -0.01 12.81 -6.75
CA THR A 81 -0.60 11.54 -7.18
C THR A 81 0.49 10.58 -7.67
N HIS A 82 0.50 9.35 -7.14
CA HIS A 82 1.46 8.33 -7.59
C HIS A 82 1.40 8.13 -9.11
N PRO A 83 2.56 8.04 -9.78
CA PRO A 83 2.58 7.85 -11.21
C PRO A 83 2.06 6.46 -11.58
N LYS A 84 1.06 6.39 -12.45
CA LYS A 84 0.54 5.13 -12.98
C LYS A 84 1.01 4.94 -14.41
N VAL A 85 1.39 3.70 -14.72
CA VAL A 85 1.70 3.27 -16.08
C VAL A 85 0.50 2.45 -16.56
N THR A 86 -0.23 2.97 -17.53
CA THR A 86 -1.33 2.26 -18.20
C THR A 86 -0.90 1.89 -19.61
N VAL A 87 -1.48 0.80 -20.12
CA VAL A 87 -1.32 0.40 -21.51
C VAL A 87 -2.62 0.75 -22.21
N ASP A 88 -2.56 1.60 -23.24
CA ASP A 88 -3.72 1.94 -24.05
C ASP A 88 -4.12 0.74 -24.93
N GLU A 89 -5.33 0.76 -25.49
CA GLU A 89 -5.86 -0.30 -26.36
C GLU A 89 -4.97 -0.56 -27.60
N ASP A 90 -4.20 0.44 -28.03
CA ASP A 90 -3.21 0.36 -29.11
C ASP A 90 -1.84 -0.21 -28.67
N GLY A 91 -1.69 -0.65 -27.41
CA GLY A 91 -0.45 -1.19 -26.86
C GLY A 91 0.61 -0.15 -26.50
N ASN A 92 0.26 1.15 -26.55
CA ASN A 92 1.17 2.23 -26.18
C ASN A 92 1.23 2.42 -24.66
N LEU A 93 2.43 2.69 -24.14
CA LEU A 93 2.68 2.80 -22.71
C LEU A 93 2.47 4.25 -22.24
N VAL A 94 1.31 4.55 -21.66
CA VAL A 94 0.98 5.90 -21.15
C VAL A 94 1.41 6.04 -19.71
N ARG A 95 2.22 7.07 -19.45
CA ARG A 95 2.68 7.43 -18.11
C ARG A 95 1.91 8.65 -17.62
N THR A 96 1.08 8.47 -16.61
CA THR A 96 0.40 9.59 -15.94
C THR A 96 1.23 10.01 -14.74
N LYS A 97 1.49 11.32 -14.60
CA LYS A 97 2.18 11.93 -13.46
C LYS A 97 1.43 13.17 -13.00
N ASP A 98 1.58 13.53 -11.73
CA ASP A 98 1.02 14.77 -11.23
C ASP A 98 1.66 15.97 -11.96
N LYS A 99 0.82 16.89 -12.44
CA LYS A 99 1.26 18.09 -13.18
C LYS A 99 1.58 19.26 -12.23
N SER A 100 1.09 19.21 -10.99
CA SER A 100 1.25 20.32 -10.04
C SER A 100 2.66 20.35 -9.44
N ASN A 101 3.31 21.52 -9.50
CA ASN A 101 4.58 21.77 -8.81
C ASN A 101 4.39 22.37 -7.40
N LYS A 102 3.15 22.46 -6.90
CA LYS A 102 2.80 23.13 -5.64
C LYS A 102 2.58 22.17 -4.46
N ARG A 103 2.85 20.87 -4.65
CA ARG A 103 2.63 19.84 -3.61
C ARG A 103 3.54 20.06 -2.41
N THR A 104 3.00 19.89 -1.21
CA THR A 104 3.70 20.23 0.03
C THR A 104 4.32 19.03 0.73
N SER A 105 3.91 17.80 0.42
CA SER A 105 4.45 16.58 1.05
C SER A 105 4.65 15.45 0.05
N LEU A 106 5.40 14.42 0.47
CA LEU A 106 5.55 13.15 -0.25
C LEU A 106 4.91 11.99 0.54
N ILE A 107 3.97 12.29 1.44
CA ILE A 107 3.34 11.29 2.30
C ILE A 107 2.18 10.65 1.53
N THR A 108 2.30 9.37 1.20
CA THR A 108 1.31 8.57 0.48
C THR A 108 1.08 7.22 1.18
N ASP A 109 0.14 6.42 0.71
CA ASP A 109 -0.21 5.09 1.29
C ASP A 109 0.93 4.07 1.27
N GLU A 110 1.86 4.26 0.35
CA GLU A 110 3.03 3.43 0.19
C GLU A 110 4.15 3.82 1.16
N VAL A 111 4.04 4.97 1.82
CA VAL A 111 5.04 5.44 2.78
C VAL A 111 4.75 4.85 4.16
N ARG A 112 5.79 4.33 4.80
CA ARG A 112 5.70 3.77 6.16
C ARG A 112 6.57 4.54 7.14
N VAL A 113 6.07 4.61 8.37
CA VAL A 113 6.81 5.21 9.49
C VAL A 113 7.80 4.19 10.02
N TYR A 114 9.05 4.60 10.17
CA TYR A 114 10.05 3.88 10.95
C TYR A 114 10.55 4.75 12.10
N LYS A 115 10.92 4.10 13.20
CA LYS A 115 11.23 4.74 14.48
C LYS A 115 12.51 4.15 15.08
N GLY A 116 13.08 4.89 16.01
CA GLY A 116 14.32 4.56 16.69
C GLY A 116 15.53 5.22 16.03
N GLY A 117 16.68 4.59 16.20
CA GLY A 117 17.97 4.99 15.64
C GLY A 117 18.64 3.85 14.94
N SER A 118 19.38 4.17 13.88
CA SER A 118 20.32 3.25 13.27
C SER A 118 21.74 3.50 13.77
N TRP A 119 22.64 2.56 13.49
CA TRP A 119 24.08 2.71 13.80
C TRP A 119 24.73 3.88 13.05
N LYS A 120 24.11 4.37 11.97
CA LYS A 120 24.56 5.49 11.16
C LYS A 120 24.06 6.85 11.69
N ASP A 121 23.07 6.85 12.58
CA ASP A 121 22.47 8.07 13.11
C ASP A 121 23.30 8.64 14.26
N ARG A 122 23.50 9.96 14.26
CA ARG A 122 24.12 10.67 15.39
C ARG A 122 23.14 10.77 16.56
N ALA A 123 23.66 10.79 17.79
CA ALA A 123 22.85 10.85 19.01
C ALA A 123 21.84 12.02 19.05
N TYR A 124 22.18 13.15 18.44
CA TYR A 124 21.29 14.32 18.33
C TYR A 124 19.97 14.02 17.59
N TRP A 125 19.94 13.00 16.73
CA TRP A 125 18.74 12.60 15.96
C TRP A 125 18.00 11.40 16.58
N LEU A 126 18.37 11.00 17.80
CA LEU A 126 17.74 9.89 18.54
C LEU A 126 16.65 10.40 19.48
N ASP A 127 15.65 11.09 18.94
CA ASP A 127 14.47 11.51 19.69
C ASP A 127 13.30 10.51 19.52
N PRO A 128 12.73 9.95 20.61
CA PRO A 128 11.55 9.08 20.51
C PRO A 128 10.34 9.76 19.87
N ALA A 129 10.21 11.08 19.91
CA ALA A 129 9.10 11.80 19.28
C ALA A 129 9.29 11.92 17.75
N GLN A 130 10.53 12.06 17.28
CA GLN A 130 10.84 12.26 15.86
C GLN A 130 10.36 11.10 14.97
N ARG A 131 9.48 11.38 14.02
CA ARG A 131 8.95 10.41 13.06
C ARG A 131 9.70 10.52 11.74
N ARG A 132 10.18 9.40 11.22
CA ARG A 132 10.82 9.31 9.91
C ARG A 132 9.99 8.40 9.01
N TYR A 133 10.06 8.65 7.72
CA TYR A 133 9.17 8.08 6.73
C TYR A 133 9.99 7.55 5.56
N MET A 134 9.64 6.39 5.03
CA MET A 134 10.27 5.79 3.87
C MET A 134 9.25 5.02 3.02
N PRO A 135 9.30 5.11 1.69
CA PRO A 135 8.49 4.26 0.81
C PRO A 135 8.74 2.77 1.06
N GLN A 136 7.67 1.98 1.09
CA GLN A 136 7.70 0.55 1.42
C GLN A 136 8.53 -0.31 0.45
N TYR A 137 8.74 0.15 -0.79
CA TYR A 137 9.52 -0.57 -1.80
C TYR A 137 11.03 -0.36 -1.68
N LEU A 138 11.47 0.60 -0.85
CA LEU A 138 12.88 0.89 -0.64
C LEU A 138 13.40 0.13 0.58
N ALA A 139 14.62 -0.39 0.46
CA ALA A 139 15.35 -1.03 1.54
C ALA A 139 16.71 -0.34 1.74
N THR A 140 17.18 -0.31 2.99
CA THR A 140 18.49 0.24 3.37
C THR A 140 19.19 -0.70 4.33
N ASP A 141 20.52 -0.67 4.33
CA ASP A 141 21.41 -1.42 5.22
C ASP A 141 21.19 -1.18 6.72
N HIS A 142 20.66 -0.02 7.10
CA HIS A 142 20.60 0.45 8.49
C HIS A 142 19.17 0.47 9.07
N ILE A 143 18.17 -0.02 8.32
CA ILE A 143 16.77 -0.13 8.75
C ILE A 143 16.38 -1.61 8.81
N GLY A 144 15.79 -2.02 9.93
CA GLY A 144 15.24 -3.36 10.12
C GLY A 144 13.86 -3.31 10.77
N PHE A 145 13.36 -4.46 11.22
CA PHE A 145 12.03 -4.58 11.84
C PHE A 145 12.12 -5.21 13.23
N ARG A 146 11.08 -4.98 14.05
CA ARG A 146 10.84 -5.69 15.31
C ARG A 146 9.45 -6.29 15.29
N CYS A 147 9.32 -7.54 15.71
CA CYS A 147 8.04 -8.20 15.79
C CYS A 147 7.21 -7.64 16.95
N ALA A 148 5.92 -7.42 16.71
CA ALA A 148 4.94 -7.12 17.74
C ALA A 148 3.86 -8.20 17.74
N MET A 149 3.37 -8.57 18.90
CA MET A 149 2.32 -9.58 19.05
C MET A 149 1.24 -9.06 19.99
N THR A 150 -0.01 -9.45 19.72
CA THR A 150 -1.09 -9.24 20.67
C THR A 150 -0.91 -10.17 21.86
N ARG A 151 -1.28 -9.69 23.05
CA ARG A 151 -1.31 -10.56 24.23
C ARG A 151 -2.56 -11.41 24.17
N LEU A 152 -2.41 -12.72 24.00
CA LEU A 152 -3.51 -13.67 24.16
C LEU A 152 -3.73 -13.96 25.66
N GLY A 153 -4.99 -14.04 26.08
CA GLY A 153 -5.40 -14.33 27.46
C GLY A 153 -6.05 -13.14 28.20
N SER A 154 -6.59 -13.41 29.39
CA SER A 154 -7.25 -12.38 30.21
C SER A 154 -6.25 -11.30 30.65
N LYS A 155 -6.69 -10.04 30.62
CA LYS A 155 -5.90 -8.91 31.13
C LYS A 155 -5.52 -9.24 32.59
N SER A 156 -4.27 -9.02 32.98
CA SER A 156 -3.87 -9.25 34.36
C SER A 156 -4.75 -8.41 35.29
N LYS A 157 -5.44 -9.06 36.23
CA LYS A 157 -6.23 -8.37 37.27
C LYS A 157 -5.37 -7.53 38.21
N VAL A 158 -4.05 -7.74 38.20
CA VAL A 158 -3.09 -6.95 38.95
C VAL A 158 -2.96 -5.57 38.29
N LYS A 159 -3.36 -4.53 39.03
CA LYS A 159 -3.13 -3.13 38.64
C LYS A 159 -1.61 -2.88 38.57
N LYS A 160 -1.12 -2.30 37.47
CA LYS A 160 0.28 -1.90 37.36
C LYS A 160 0.55 -0.82 38.42
N THR A 161 1.50 -1.08 39.31
CA THR A 161 1.98 -0.09 40.28
C THR A 161 3.01 0.83 39.62
N ALA A 162 3.02 2.11 39.98
CA ALA A 162 4.03 3.06 39.51
C ALA A 162 5.41 2.60 39.98
N ARG A 163 6.34 2.37 39.03
CA ARG A 163 7.69 1.84 39.32
C ARG A 163 8.55 2.79 40.17
N HIS A 164 8.24 4.09 40.17
CA HIS A 164 8.90 5.09 41.01
C HIS A 164 7.91 5.69 42.00
N LYS A 165 7.70 5.02 43.13
CA LYS A 165 7.08 5.65 44.29
C LYS A 165 8.18 6.42 45.02
N ARG A 166 8.09 7.75 45.06
CA ARG A 166 8.99 8.57 45.90
C ARG A 166 8.79 8.10 47.35
N LYS A 167 9.86 7.62 47.98
CA LYS A 167 9.87 7.41 49.43
C LYS A 167 9.95 8.81 50.04
N GLY A 168 8.92 9.19 50.80
CA GLY A 168 8.98 10.31 51.73
C GLY A 168 9.81 9.94 52.95
#